data_AF-A0A843C4I5-F1
#
_entry.id   AF-A0A843C4I5-F1
#
_cell.length_a   1.000
_cell.length_b   1.000
_cell.length_c   1.000
_cell.angle_alpha   90.00
_cell.angle_beta   90.00
_cell.angle_gamma   90.00
#
_symmetry.space_group_name_H-M   'P 1'
#
loop_
_entity.id
_entity.type
_entity.pdbx_description
1 polymer ?
#
loop_
_entity_poly.entity_id
_entity_poly.type
_entity_poly.pdbx_seq_one_letter_code
_entity_poly.pdbx_strand_id
1 'polypeptide(L)'
;MATVCQKFYEVIADNQATSKVYILHLNKFLNYSNIDSESLVKLEEIEDLVFNYIIYLKEKTRKHGKPSPNSYNTMISPIKLFCNMNDKILNWVKFAKYYPNRVPVANQMPYTREDIVSILEALNNKRDKAFVHLLASTGIRIVATLRGCV
;
A
#
# COMPACT_ATOMS: atom_id res chain seq x y z
N MET A 1 30.69 5.58 0.59
CA MET A 1 29.66 5.07 1.52
C MET A 1 28.33 5.18 0.79
N ALA A 2 27.51 4.13 0.75
CA ALA A 2 26.19 4.23 0.15
C ALA A 2 25.39 5.32 0.89
N THR A 3 24.80 6.27 0.17
CA THR A 3 23.95 7.30 0.79
C THR A 3 22.76 6.62 1.49
N VAL A 4 22.26 7.25 2.55
CA VAL A 4 21.12 6.77 3.36
C VAL A 4 19.95 6.26 2.50
N CYS A 5 19.67 6.97 1.41
CA CYS A 5 18.59 6.63 0.50
C CYS A 5 18.94 5.46 -0.46
N GLN A 6 20.21 5.26 -0.82
CA GLN A 6 20.61 4.19 -1.74
C GLN A 6 20.29 2.81 -1.18
N LYS A 7 20.55 2.56 0.12
CA LYS A 7 20.20 1.29 0.76
C LYS A 7 18.71 0.97 0.65
N PHE A 8 17.86 1.98 0.82
CA PHE A 8 16.40 1.84 0.71
C PHE A 8 15.97 1.56 -0.73
N TYR A 9 16.54 2.27 -1.71
CA TYR A 9 16.19 2.11 -3.12
C TYR A 9 16.59 0.76 -3.70
N GLU A 10 17.75 0.23 -3.30
CA GLU A 10 18.22 -1.11 -3.71
C GLU A 10 17.21 -2.20 -3.30
N VAL A 11 16.70 -2.16 -2.07
CA VAL A 11 15.77 -3.18 -1.55
C VAL A 11 14.40 -3.16 -2.24
N ILE A 12 13.96 -2.01 -2.76
CA ILE A 12 12.66 -1.88 -3.40
C ILE A 12 12.73 -1.98 -4.94
N ALA A 13 13.93 -2.11 -5.52
CA ALA A 13 14.16 -2.04 -6.96
C ALA A 13 13.44 -3.14 -7.76
N ASP A 14 13.32 -4.34 -7.18
CA ASP A 14 12.80 -5.53 -7.88
C ASP A 14 11.33 -5.43 -8.32
N ASN A 15 10.52 -4.62 -7.61
CA ASN A 15 9.09 -4.50 -7.91
C ASN A 15 8.69 -3.03 -8.08
N GLN A 16 8.55 -2.61 -9.34
CA GLN A 16 8.18 -1.24 -9.70
C GLN A 16 6.87 -0.77 -9.05
N ALA A 17 5.87 -1.64 -8.89
CA ALA A 17 4.61 -1.28 -8.26
C ALA A 17 4.79 -1.02 -6.76
N THR A 18 5.53 -1.89 -6.07
CA THR A 18 5.87 -1.74 -4.65
C THR A 18 6.72 -0.50 -4.43
N SER A 19 7.74 -0.27 -5.27
CA SER A 19 8.63 0.88 -5.20
C SER A 19 7.86 2.21 -5.24
N LYS A 20 6.94 2.36 -6.20
CA LYS A 20 6.10 3.57 -6.31
C LYS A 20 5.29 3.84 -5.04
N VAL A 21 4.68 2.81 -4.46
CA VAL A 21 3.88 2.93 -3.23
C VAL A 21 4.77 3.31 -2.04
N TYR A 22 5.93 2.68 -1.92
CA TYR A 22 6.86 2.92 -0.83
C TYR A 22 7.42 4.35 -0.87
N ILE A 23 7.86 4.80 -2.03
CA ILE A 23 8.35 6.18 -2.25
C ILE A 23 7.26 7.20 -1.93
N LEU A 24 6.03 6.97 -2.41
CA LEU A 24 4.90 7.88 -2.17
C LEU A 24 4.64 8.09 -0.67
N HIS A 25 4.62 6.99 0.11
CA HIS A 25 4.32 7.07 1.54
C HIS A 25 5.49 7.60 2.35
N LEU A 26 6.73 7.28 1.96
CA LEU A 26 7.91 7.88 2.57
C LEU A 26 7.92 9.41 2.36
N ASN A 27 7.67 9.88 1.14
CA ASN A 27 7.60 11.32 0.84
C ASN A 27 6.47 12.01 1.61
N LYS A 28 5.30 11.35 1.78
CA LYS A 28 4.21 11.89 2.63
C LYS A 28 4.61 12.04 4.09
N PHE A 29 5.46 11.15 4.60
CA PHE A 29 5.98 11.25 5.96
C PHE A 29 7.02 12.37 6.09
N LEU A 30 7.99 12.45 5.16
CA LEU A 30 9.00 13.52 5.13
C LEU A 30 8.36 14.92 5.00
N ASN A 31 7.33 15.04 4.16
CA ASN A 31 6.58 16.29 4.03
C ASN A 31 5.79 16.66 5.29
N TYR A 32 5.37 15.68 6.09
CA TYR A 32 4.70 15.93 7.36
C TYR A 32 5.70 16.39 8.43
N SER A 33 6.86 15.74 8.50
CA SER A 33 7.90 16.08 9.48
C SER A 33 8.64 17.36 9.12
N ASN A 34 8.58 17.81 7.86
CA ASN A 34 9.40 18.90 7.32
C ASN A 34 10.90 18.65 7.51
N ILE A 35 11.30 17.38 7.45
CA ILE A 35 12.67 16.89 7.66
C ILE A 35 13.12 16.19 6.39
N ASP A 36 14.38 16.40 6.00
CA ASP A 36 14.99 15.66 4.90
C ASP A 36 15.37 14.23 5.31
N SER A 37 15.39 13.33 4.32
CA SER A 37 15.79 11.93 4.46
C SER A 37 17.09 11.72 5.24
N GLU A 38 18.10 12.58 5.06
CA GLU A 38 19.37 12.46 5.78
C GLU A 38 19.26 12.89 7.25
N SER A 39 18.49 13.95 7.52
CA SER A 39 18.24 14.46 8.87
C SER A 39 17.38 13.51 9.70
N LEU A 40 16.50 12.73 9.05
CA LEU A 40 15.67 11.71 9.71
C LEU A 40 16.52 10.61 10.38
N VAL A 41 17.65 10.23 9.78
CA VAL A 41 18.54 9.21 10.35
C VAL A 41 19.31 9.74 11.56
N LYS A 42 19.61 11.04 11.58
CA LYS A 42 20.35 11.67 12.68
C LYS A 42 19.46 11.95 13.90
N LEU A 43 18.14 11.89 13.74
CA LEU A 43 17.20 12.14 14.83
C LEU A 43 17.19 10.98 15.86
N GLU A 44 17.31 11.31 17.13
CA GLU A 44 17.16 10.37 18.24
C GLU A 44 15.68 10.16 18.61
N GLU A 45 14.85 11.21 18.51
CA GLU A 45 13.43 11.22 18.85
C GLU A 45 12.51 10.74 17.69
N ILE A 46 13.02 9.85 16.84
CA ILE A 46 12.25 9.34 15.69
C ILE A 46 11.00 8.54 16.10
N GLU A 47 11.01 7.95 17.31
CA GLU A 47 9.85 7.21 17.84
C GLU A 47 8.64 8.15 18.04
N ASP A 48 8.87 9.32 18.64
CA ASP A 48 7.82 10.32 18.90
C ASP A 48 7.32 10.95 17.61
N LEU A 49 8.21 11.17 16.64
CA LEU A 49 7.81 11.68 15.33
C LEU A 49 6.90 10.70 14.58
N VAL A 50 7.24 9.40 14.60
CA VAL A 50 6.40 8.35 14.01
C VAL A 50 5.08 8.23 14.75
N PHE A 51 5.09 8.34 16.09
CA PHE A 51 3.86 8.33 16.89
C PHE A 51 2.94 9.49 16.50
N ASN A 52 3.46 10.72 16.47
CA ASN A 52 2.72 11.93 16.09
C ASN A 52 2.14 11.81 14.68
N TYR A 53 2.89 11.22 13.74
CA TYR A 53 2.38 10.94 12.41
C TYR A 53 1.21 9.95 12.39
N ILE A 54 1.27 8.88 13.19
CA ILE A 54 0.16 7.91 13.31
C ILE A 54 -1.10 8.59 13.88
N ILE A 55 -0.94 9.44 14.89
CA ILE A 55 -2.04 10.23 15.48
C ILE A 55 -2.63 11.18 14.43
N TYR A 56 -1.79 11.90 13.69
CA TYR A 56 -2.22 12.77 12.60
C TYR A 56 -3.03 12.02 11.53
N LEU A 57 -2.57 10.83 11.12
CA LEU A 57 -3.32 9.99 10.18
C LEU A 57 -4.66 9.56 10.78
N LYS A 58 -4.71 9.21 12.08
CA LYS A 58 -5.93 8.84 12.80
C LYS A 58 -6.94 9.99 12.86
N GLU A 59 -6.48 11.21 13.11
CA GLU A 59 -7.34 12.39 13.06
C GLU A 59 -7.90 12.65 11.67
N LYS A 60 -7.09 12.49 10.62
CA LYS A 60 -7.55 12.58 9.23
C LYS A 60 -8.63 11.53 8.92
N THR A 61 -8.41 10.29 9.34
CA THR A 61 -9.39 9.21 9.18
C THR A 61 -10.69 9.52 9.92
N ARG A 62 -10.62 10.09 11.12
CA ARG A 62 -11.80 10.51 11.88
C ARG A 62 -12.56 11.66 11.19
N LYS A 63 -11.85 12.66 10.64
CA LYS A 63 -12.46 13.85 10.02
C LYS A 63 -13.04 13.58 8.63
N HIS A 64 -12.32 12.80 7.80
CA HIS A 64 -12.62 12.66 6.39
C HIS A 64 -12.93 11.22 5.96
N GLY A 65 -12.88 10.25 6.87
CA GLY A 65 -12.98 8.82 6.53
C GLY A 65 -11.80 8.28 5.72
N LYS A 66 -10.73 9.08 5.57
CA LYS A 66 -9.55 8.76 4.77
C LYS A 66 -8.27 9.10 5.56
N PRO A 67 -7.24 8.25 5.56
CA PRO A 67 -7.12 6.94 4.87
C PRO A 67 -7.97 5.82 5.50
N SER A 68 -8.22 4.74 4.74
CA SER A 68 -8.96 3.58 5.28
C SER A 68 -8.19 2.95 6.45
N PRO A 69 -8.89 2.45 7.50
CA PRO A 69 -8.26 1.72 8.60
C PRO A 69 -7.35 0.57 8.14
N ASN A 70 -7.70 -0.08 7.03
CA ASN A 70 -6.93 -1.20 6.49
C ASN A 70 -5.62 -0.77 5.80
N SER A 71 -5.51 0.50 5.42
CA SER A 71 -4.35 1.04 4.70
C SER A 71 -3.20 1.43 5.62
N TYR A 72 -3.40 1.47 6.94
CA TYR A 72 -2.37 1.91 7.90
C TYR A 72 -1.08 1.10 7.82
N ASN A 73 -1.20 -0.22 7.70
CA ASN A 73 -0.02 -1.08 7.57
C ASN A 73 0.77 -0.74 6.30
N THR A 74 0.09 -0.53 5.17
CA THR A 74 0.72 -0.15 3.90
C THR A 74 1.39 1.23 3.98
N MET A 75 0.81 2.18 4.72
CA MET A 75 1.38 3.53 4.88
C MET A 75 2.63 3.54 5.77
N ILE A 76 2.67 2.71 6.82
CA ILE A 76 3.78 2.70 7.78
C ILE A 76 4.90 1.74 7.36
N SER A 77 4.60 0.71 6.55
CA SER A 77 5.62 -0.25 6.08
C SER A 77 6.85 0.38 5.43
N PRO A 78 6.73 1.45 4.60
CA PRO A 78 7.87 2.12 3.99
C PRO A 78 8.76 2.85 5.00
N ILE A 79 8.14 3.48 6.02
CA ILE A 79 8.84 4.14 7.12
C ILE A 79 9.60 3.09 7.93
N LYS A 80 8.94 1.96 8.22
CA LYS A 80 9.56 0.82 8.91
C LYS A 80 10.77 0.27 8.14
N LEU A 81 10.63 0.08 6.83
CA LEU A 81 11.73 -0.38 5.99
C LEU A 81 12.89 0.62 6.01
N PHE A 82 12.59 1.92 5.86
CA PHE A 82 13.60 2.98 5.89
C PHE A 82 14.38 3.01 7.21
N CYS A 83 13.69 2.95 8.36
CA CYS A 83 14.34 2.91 9.67
C CYS A 83 15.20 1.65 9.85
N ASN A 84 14.69 0.49 9.44
CA ASN A 84 15.43 -0.77 9.54
C ASN A 84 16.69 -0.79 8.67
N MET A 85 16.67 -0.17 7.47
CA MET A 85 17.83 -0.07 6.59
C MET A 85 18.93 0.89 7.09
N ASN A 86 18.56 1.77 8.02
CA ASN A 86 19.46 2.75 8.64
C ASN A 86 19.75 2.40 10.11
N ASP A 87 19.58 1.13 10.49
CA ASP A 87 19.92 0.57 11.81
C ASP A 87 19.17 1.24 13.00
N LYS A 88 18.00 1.84 12.74
CA LYS A 88 17.11 2.40 13.77
C LYS A 88 16.11 1.35 14.23
N ILE A 89 16.41 0.72 15.36
CA ILE A 89 15.55 -0.31 15.96
C ILE A 89 14.42 0.36 16.73
N LEU A 90 13.19 0.24 16.21
CA LEU A 90 11.98 0.75 16.83
C LEU A 90 11.01 -0.38 17.18
N ASN A 91 10.21 -0.20 18.24
CA ASN A 91 9.20 -1.18 18.61
C ASN A 91 7.93 -1.04 17.75
N TRP A 92 7.95 -1.66 16.57
CA TRP A 92 6.82 -1.66 15.64
C TRP A 92 5.55 -2.36 16.18
N VAL A 93 5.69 -3.27 17.14
CA VAL A 93 4.55 -3.94 17.79
C VAL A 93 3.78 -2.94 18.66
N LYS A 94 4.49 -2.03 19.35
CA LYS A 94 3.89 -0.91 20.09
C LYS A 94 3.11 0.00 19.13
N PHE A 95 3.71 0.37 18.00
CA PHE A 95 3.05 1.22 17.01
C PHE A 95 1.77 0.62 16.43
N ALA A 96 1.78 -0.69 16.16
CA ALA A 96 0.61 -1.38 15.60
C ALA A 96 -0.63 -1.34 16.51
N LYS A 97 -0.45 -1.22 17.83
CA LYS A 97 -1.56 -1.10 18.79
C LYS A 97 -2.31 0.23 18.68
N TYR A 98 -1.69 1.27 18.11
CA TYR A 98 -2.34 2.57 17.92
C TYR A 98 -3.15 2.65 16.62
N TYR A 99 -3.04 1.66 15.76
CA TYR A 99 -3.79 1.62 14.51
C TYR A 99 -5.28 1.44 14.79
N PRO A 100 -6.15 2.04 13.97
CA PRO A 100 -7.58 1.77 14.07
C PRO A 100 -7.85 0.28 13.79
N ASN A 101 -8.92 -0.25 14.41
CA ASN A 101 -9.36 -1.61 14.15
C ASN A 101 -9.65 -1.79 12.66
N ARG A 102 -9.19 -2.91 12.11
CA ARG A 102 -9.45 -3.26 10.72
C ARG A 102 -10.95 -3.44 10.54
N VAL A 103 -11.48 -2.80 9.51
CA VAL A 103 -12.88 -2.95 9.14
C VAL A 103 -12.94 -4.07 8.09
N PRO A 104 -13.77 -5.10 8.27
CA PRO A 104 -13.95 -6.09 7.21
C PRO A 104 -14.38 -5.35 5.94
N VAL A 105 -13.70 -5.64 4.83
CA VAL A 105 -14.12 -5.10 3.52
C VAL A 105 -15.40 -5.85 3.16
N ALA A 106 -16.54 -5.30 3.58
CA ALA A 106 -17.85 -5.91 3.36
C ALA A 106 -18.22 -5.87 1.86
N ASN A 107 -18.83 -6.97 1.39
CA ASN A 107 -19.54 -7.13 0.12
C ASN A 107 -18.73 -6.99 -1.18
N GLN A 108 -17.73 -7.85 -1.38
CA GLN A 108 -17.52 -8.37 -2.74
C GLN A 108 -18.56 -9.47 -2.97
N MET A 109 -19.82 -9.08 -3.18
CA MET A 109 -20.80 -10.06 -3.65
C MET A 109 -20.30 -10.62 -4.99
N PRO A 110 -20.28 -11.95 -5.16
CA PRO A 110 -19.94 -12.52 -6.46
C PRO A 110 -20.96 -12.03 -7.48
N TYR A 111 -20.50 -11.79 -8.71
CA TYR A 111 -21.40 -11.51 -9.82
C TYR A 111 -22.41 -12.64 -9.94
N THR A 112 -23.69 -12.29 -10.07
CA THR A 112 -24.71 -13.29 -10.35
C THR A 112 -24.63 -13.72 -11.81
N ARG A 113 -25.37 -14.76 -12.18
CA ARG A 113 -25.43 -15.22 -13.57
C ARG A 113 -25.98 -14.13 -14.49
N GLU A 114 -26.96 -13.38 -14.00
CA GLU A 114 -27.62 -12.29 -14.72
C GLU A 114 -26.63 -11.15 -14.98
N ASP A 115 -25.79 -10.81 -14.00
CA ASP A 115 -24.72 -9.83 -14.17
C ASP A 115 -23.74 -10.25 -15.27
N ILE A 116 -23.34 -11.52 -15.28
CA ILE A 116 -22.40 -12.06 -16.29
C ILE A 116 -23.02 -12.00 -17.69
N VAL A 117 -24.29 -12.36 -17.84
CA VAL A 117 -25.00 -12.28 -19.13
C VAL A 117 -25.07 -10.83 -19.61
N SER A 118 -25.43 -9.89 -18.73
CA SER A 118 -25.45 -8.46 -19.04
C SER A 118 -24.08 -7.94 -19.52
N ILE A 119 -22.99 -8.35 -18.87
CA ILE A 119 -21.62 -8.01 -19.29
C ILE A 119 -21.31 -8.57 -20.68
N LEU A 120 -21.70 -9.81 -20.97
CA LEU A 120 -21.44 -10.46 -22.26
C LEU A 120 -22.24 -9.85 -23.41
N GLU A 121 -23.45 -9.35 -23.14
CA GLU A 121 -24.29 -8.64 -24.11
C GLU A 121 -23.75 -7.25 -24.42
N ALA A 122 -23.21 -6.55 -23.42
CA ALA A 122 -22.60 -5.22 -23.59
C ALA A 122 -21.28 -5.24 -24.39
N LEU A 123 -20.59 -6.37 -24.46
CA LEU A 123 -19.33 -6.50 -25.19
C LEU A 123 -19.58 -6.79 -26.69
N ASN A 124 -18.91 -6.04 -27.57
CA ASN A 124 -19.00 -6.24 -29.02
C ASN A 124 -17.92 -7.17 -29.59
N ASN A 125 -16.77 -7.26 -28.92
CA ASN A 125 -15.59 -8.00 -29.38
C ASN A 125 -15.58 -9.44 -28.82
N LYS A 126 -15.41 -10.43 -29.70
CA LYS A 126 -15.39 -11.86 -29.34
C LYS A 126 -14.24 -12.22 -28.39
N ARG A 127 -13.10 -11.52 -28.47
CA ARG A 127 -11.95 -11.76 -27.58
C ARG A 127 -12.27 -11.42 -26.13
N ASP A 128 -12.94 -10.28 -25.92
CA ASP A 128 -13.27 -9.81 -24.58
C ASP A 128 -14.33 -10.71 -23.93
N LYS A 129 -15.29 -11.22 -24.71
CA LYS A 129 -16.24 -12.25 -24.25
C LYS A 129 -15.53 -13.52 -23.80
N ALA A 130 -14.55 -14.00 -24.56
CA ALA A 130 -13.77 -15.18 -24.20
C ALA A 130 -12.99 -14.97 -22.88
N PHE A 131 -12.43 -13.77 -22.68
CA PHE A 131 -11.79 -13.40 -21.41
C PHE A 131 -12.75 -13.39 -20.23
N VAL A 132 -13.95 -12.80 -20.38
CA VAL A 132 -14.96 -12.81 -19.31
C VAL A 132 -15.37 -14.23 -18.94
N HIS A 133 -15.59 -15.10 -19.94
CA HIS A 133 -15.87 -16.51 -19.69
C HIS A 133 -14.73 -17.21 -18.95
N LEU A 134 -13.48 -17.01 -19.38
CA LEU A 134 -12.31 -17.58 -18.70
C LEU A 134 -12.22 -17.14 -17.24
N LEU A 135 -12.40 -15.84 -16.98
CA LEU A 135 -12.36 -15.27 -15.62
C LEU A 135 -13.50 -15.82 -14.74
N ALA A 136 -14.72 -15.87 -15.27
CA ALA A 136 -15.89 -16.36 -14.56
C ALA A 136 -15.82 -17.86 -14.24
N SER A 137 -15.29 -18.68 -15.15
CA SER A 137 -15.23 -20.14 -14.98
C SER A 137 -14.04 -20.61 -14.14
N THR A 138 -12.91 -19.90 -14.17
CA THR A 138 -11.68 -20.35 -13.49
C THR A 138 -11.36 -19.58 -12.21
N GLY A 139 -11.95 -18.40 -11.99
CA GLY A 139 -11.60 -17.52 -10.87
C GLY A 139 -10.15 -17.04 -10.91
N ILE A 140 -9.50 -17.08 -12.09
CA ILE A 140 -8.10 -16.67 -12.24
C ILE A 140 -7.93 -15.17 -11.97
N ARG A 141 -6.87 -14.80 -11.25
CA ARG A 141 -6.55 -13.38 -10.99
C ARG A 141 -6.02 -12.71 -12.25
N ILE A 142 -6.42 -11.47 -12.51
CA ILE A 142 -6.03 -10.69 -13.71
C ILE A 142 -4.52 -10.61 -13.96
N VAL A 143 -3.73 -10.59 -12.88
CA VAL A 143 -2.28 -10.53 -12.98
C VAL A 143 -1.69 -11.81 -13.58
N ALA A 144 -2.34 -12.96 -13.39
CA ALA A 144 -1.90 -14.23 -13.98
C ALA A 144 -2.31 -14.37 -15.45
N THR A 145 -3.42 -13.75 -15.88
CA THR A 145 -3.89 -13.84 -17.27
C THR A 145 -3.11 -12.94 -18.22
N LEU A 146 -2.68 -11.76 -17.77
CA LEU A 146 -2.02 -10.77 -18.64
C LEU A 146 -0.49 -10.88 -18.70
N ARG A 147 0.13 -11.63 -17.77
CA ARG A 147 1.60 -11.79 -17.72
C ARG A 147 2.17 -12.78 -18.74
N GLY A 148 1.34 -13.49 -19.50
CA GLY A 148 1.78 -14.37 -20.58
C GLY A 148 1.84 -13.72 -21.97
N CYS A 149 1.54 -12.42 -22.09
CA CYS A 149 1.43 -11.70 -23.37
C CYS A 149 2.45 -10.56 -23.53
N VAL A 150 3.54 -10.56 -22.74
CA VAL A 150 4.67 -9.62 -22.89
C VAL A 150 5.96 -10.41 -23.01
#